data_AF-A0A7X5Y3I1-F1
#
_entry.id   AF-A0A7X5Y3I1-F1
#
_cell.length_a   1.000
_cell.length_b   1.000
_cell.length_c   1.000
_cell.angle_alpha   90.00
_cell.angle_beta   90.00
_cell.angle_gamma   90.00
#
_symmetry.space_group_name_H-M   'P 1'
#
loop_
_entity.id
_entity.type
_entity.pdbx_description
1 polymer ?
#
loop_
_entity_poly.entity_id
_entity_poly.type
_entity_poly.pdbx_seq_one_letter_code
_entity_poly.pdbx_strand_id
1 'polypeptide(L)' 'MTPSASRIAAAALLPPFGVYLEEGAGRPFQIACALTVLGFLPGAGYALWRLFRRPEPAAA' A
#
# COMPACT_ATOMS: atom_id res chain seq x y z
N MET A 1 -20.15 -19.24 1.15
CA MET A 1 -19.33 -18.89 -0.02
C MET A 1 -17.94 -18.60 0.48
N THR A 2 -17.01 -19.54 0.29
CA THR A 2 -15.63 -19.47 0.80
C THR A 2 -14.81 -18.56 -0.12
N PRO A 3 -14.25 -17.45 0.37
CA PRO A 3 -13.41 -16.59 -0.45
C PRO A 3 -12.18 -17.37 -0.92
N SER A 4 -12.00 -17.47 -2.24
CA SER A 4 -10.91 -18.22 -2.84
C SER A 4 -9.55 -17.56 -2.54
N ALA A 5 -8.52 -18.36 -2.32
CA ALA A 5 -7.17 -17.90 -1.97
C ALA A 5 -6.58 -16.87 -2.96
N SER A 6 -6.99 -16.92 -4.23
CA SER A 6 -6.61 -15.97 -5.27
C SER A 6 -7.11 -14.54 -5.01
N ARG A 7 -8.31 -14.37 -4.43
CA ARG A 7 -8.83 -13.05 -4.02
C ARG A 7 -8.05 -12.48 -2.85
N ILE A 8 -7.63 -13.34 -1.92
CA ILE A 8 -6.83 -12.94 -0.76
C ILE A 8 -5.44 -12.47 -1.21
N ALA A 9 -4.81 -13.19 -2.14
CA ALA A 9 -3.51 -12.81 -2.70
C ALA A 9 -3.57 -11.48 -3.48
N ALA A 10 -4.62 -11.26 -4.29
CA ALA A 10 -4.81 -10.00 -5.01
C ALA A 10 -5.10 -8.82 -4.07
N ALA A 11 -5.90 -9.04 -3.01
CA ALA A 11 -6.15 -8.04 -1.98
C ALA A 11 -4.93 -7.76 -1.08
N ALA A 12 -4.02 -8.72 -0.90
CA ALA A 12 -2.80 -8.50 -0.12
C ALA A 12 -1.75 -7.68 -0.88
N LEU A 13 -1.63 -7.87 -2.20
CA LEU A 13 -0.64 -7.16 -3.03
C LEU A 13 -1.11 -5.76 -3.47
N LEU A 14 -2.42 -5.59 -3.68
CA LEU A 14 -3.03 -4.30 -3.97
C LEU A 14 -4.39 -4.20 -3.26
N PRO A 15 -4.40 -3.87 -1.95
CA PRO A 15 -5.62 -3.79 -1.13
C PRO A 15 -6.81 -3.05 -1.76
N PRO A 16 -6.63 -1.89 -2.43
CA PRO A 16 -7.75 -1.23 -3.07
C PRO A 16 -8.32 -2.01 -4.25
N PHE A 17 -7.54 -2.85 -4.93
CA PHE A 17 -8.00 -3.61 -6.10
C PHE A 17 -8.89 -4.80 -5.70
N GLY A 18 -8.58 -5.48 -4.59
CA GLY A 18 -9.43 -6.53 -4.05
C GLY A 18 -10.81 -6.00 -3.64
N VAL A 19 -10.84 -4.84 -3.00
CA VAL A 19 -12.08 -4.14 -2.61
C VAL A 19 -12.84 -3.61 -3.83
N TYR A 20 -12.14 -3.08 -4.82
CA TYR A 20 -12.76 -2.62 -6.08
C TYR A 20 -13.48 -3.74 -6.83
N LEU A 21 -12.92 -4.94 -6.86
CA LEU A 21 -13.52 -6.09 -7.56
C LEU A 21 -14.72 -6.70 -6.81
N GLU A 22 -14.80 -6.56 -5.48
CA GLU A 22 -15.91 -7.06 -4.67
C GLU A 22 -17.04 -6.03 -4.50
N GLU A 23 -16.70 -4.76 -4.27
CA GLU A 23 -17.64 -3.71 -3.85
C GLU A 23 -17.74 -2.54 -4.86
N GLY A 24 -16.94 -2.55 -5.94
CA GLY A 24 -16.90 -1.49 -6.94
C GLY A 24 -16.20 -0.21 -6.44
N ALA A 25 -16.40 0.90 -7.15
CA ALA A 25 -15.84 2.22 -6.79
C ALA A 25 -16.57 2.90 -5.60
N GLY A 26 -17.10 2.12 -4.66
CA GLY A 26 -17.87 2.62 -3.53
C GLY A 26 -17.03 3.27 -2.43
N ARG A 27 -17.71 3.69 -1.35
CA ARG A 27 -17.08 4.15 -0.10
C ARG A 27 -15.98 3.22 0.44
N PRO A 28 -16.16 1.88 0.47
CA PRO A 28 -15.10 1.00 0.98
C PRO A 28 -13.83 1.02 0.10
N PHE A 29 -13.95 1.14 -1.23
CA PHE A 29 -12.79 1.35 -2.12
C PHE A 29 -12.04 2.65 -1.82
N GLN A 30 -12.79 3.74 -1.59
CA GLN A 30 -12.21 5.03 -1.21
C GLN A 30 -11.46 4.96 0.13
N ILE A 31 -12.02 4.26 1.12
CA ILE A 31 -11.37 4.04 2.42
C ILE A 31 -10.11 3.20 2.26
N ALA A 32 -10.16 2.12 1.48
CA ALA A 32 -9.00 1.27 1.22
C ALA A 32 -7.87 2.03 0.48
N CYS A 33 -8.22 2.86 -0.51
CA CYS A 33 -7.28 3.77 -1.17
C CYS A 33 -6.68 4.78 -0.17
N ALA A 34 -7.51 5.42 0.64
CA ALA A 34 -7.04 6.39 1.64
C ALA A 34 -6.11 5.75 2.66
N LEU A 35 -6.44 4.56 3.20
CA LEU A 35 -5.56 3.83 4.13
C LEU A 35 -4.23 3.43 3.49
N THR A 36 -4.27 3.01 2.22
CA THR A 36 -3.05 2.66 1.46
C THR A 36 -2.15 3.88 1.32
N VAL A 37 -2.71 5.03 0.91
CA VAL A 37 -1.98 6.29 0.78
C VAL A 37 -1.47 6.79 2.13
N LEU A 38 -2.29 6.70 3.19
CA LEU A 38 -1.95 7.15 4.55
C LEU A 38 -0.85 6.29 5.18
N GLY A 39 -0.77 4.99 4.89
CA GLY A 39 0.31 4.12 5.38
C GLY A 39 1.57 4.15 4.50
N PHE A 40 1.38 4.30 3.18
CA PHE A 40 2.48 4.26 2.21
C PHE A 40 3.28 5.57 2.15
N LEU A 41 2.61 6.73 2.11
CA LEU A 41 3.27 8.03 2.07
C LEU A 41 4.23 8.28 3.24
N PRO A 42 3.86 8.06 4.53
CA PRO A 42 4.80 8.27 5.62
C PRO A 42 5.95 7.27 5.60
N GLY A 43 5.71 6.01 5.19
CA GLY A 43 6.77 5.01 5.03
C GLY A 43 7.77 5.38 3.94
N ALA A 44 7.27 5.79 2.76
CA ALA A 44 8.09 6.26 1.65
C ALA A 44 8.84 7.56 2.01
N GLY A 45 8.17 8.51 2.66
CA GLY A 45 8.78 9.74 3.15
C GLY A 45 9.87 9.48 4.18
N TYR A 46 9.65 8.55 5.11
CA TYR A 46 10.66 8.14 6.09
C TYR A 46 11.87 7.45 5.42
N ALA A 47 11.63 6.58 4.45
CA ALA A 47 12.69 5.91 3.69
C ALA A 47 13.52 6.93 2.89
N LEU A 48 12.86 7.87 2.20
CA LEU A 48 13.52 8.97 1.49
C LEU A 48 14.31 9.85 2.46
N TRP A 49 13.71 10.24 3.58
CA TRP A 49 14.39 11.02 4.61
C TRP A 49 15.63 10.30 5.14
N ARG A 50 15.55 8.99 5.40
CA ARG A 50 16.70 8.17 5.80
C ARG A 50 17.77 8.09 4.71
N LEU A 51 17.38 7.99 3.44
CA LEU A 51 18.31 7.94 2.31
C LEU A 51 19.03 9.28 2.14
N PHE A 52 18.30 10.40 2.15
CA PHE A 52 18.87 11.74 2.04
C PHE A 52 19.64 12.17 3.30
N ARG A 53 19.32 11.61 4.47
CA ARG A 53 20.06 11.85 5.72
C ARG A 53 21.13 10.82 6.02
N ARG A 54 21.35 9.81 5.16
CA ARG A 54 22.63 9.11 5.25
C ARG A 54 23.70 10.15 4.91
N PRO A 55 24.63 10.51 5.83
CA PRO A 55 25.90 11.02 5.35
C PRO A 55 26.41 9.97 4.38
N GLU A 56 26.94 10.38 3.23
CA GLU A 56 27.51 9.46 2.25
C GLU A 56 28.21 8.29 2.96
N PRO A 57 28.05 7.03 2.54
CA PRO A 57 29.15 6.11 2.76
C PRO A 57 30.31 6.77 2.02
N ALA A 58 31.20 7.42 2.78
CA ALA A 58 32.48 7.84 2.26
C ALA A 58 33.00 6.66 1.47
N ALA A 59 33.21 6.89 0.17
CA ALA A 59 33.87 5.94 -0.70
C ALA A 59 35.12 5.41 0.05
N ALA A 60 35.06 4.15 0.49
CA ALA A 60 36.16 3.41 1.10
C ALA A 60 35.84 1.91 0.99
#